data_AF-A0A521A1J8-F1
#
_entry.id   AF-A0A521A1J8-F1
#
_cell.length_a   1.000
_cell.length_b   1.000
_cell.length_c   1.000
_cell.angle_alpha   90.00
_cell.angle_beta   90.00
_cell.angle_gamma   90.00
#
_symmetry.space_group_name_H-M   'P 1'
#
loop_
_entity.id
_entity.type
_entity.pdbx_description
1 polymer ?
#
loop_
_entity_poly.entity_id
_entity_poly.type
_entity_poly.pdbx_seq_one_letter_code
_entity_poly.pdbx_strand_id
1 'polypeptide(L)'
;MGLFDRFSHTYDKHGYDLDGYDKNGYDKKGYDKNGFGRDGYDKNGYDKKGYNKKGFNKKGYDKKGYDKKGYKDGYDENGFDFKGYNKDGFNKNGYDKKGYDKDGYDNRGFSLDGIHI
;
A
#
# COMPACT_ATOMS: atom_id res chain seq x y z
N MET A 1 -24.38 2.81 54.70
CA MET A 1 -25.18 3.42 53.62
C MET A 1 -24.26 4.34 52.83
N GLY A 2 -24.06 4.07 51.53
CA GLY A 2 -23.55 5.02 50.52
C GLY A 2 -22.06 5.36 50.53
N LEU A 3 -21.29 4.81 49.58
CA LEU A 3 -20.17 5.49 48.88
C LEU A 3 -19.52 4.60 47.79
N PHE A 4 -20.34 3.84 47.05
CA PHE A 4 -19.88 3.09 45.86
C PHE A 4 -20.78 3.37 44.64
N ASP A 5 -21.25 4.61 44.48
CA ASP A 5 -21.82 5.06 43.20
C ASP A 5 -20.69 5.58 42.30
N ARG A 6 -19.81 4.66 41.88
CA ARG A 6 -18.85 4.93 40.81
C ARG A 6 -19.28 4.15 39.58
N PHE A 7 -19.98 4.85 38.70
CA PHE A 7 -20.20 4.50 37.31
C PHE A 7 -20.94 3.18 37.06
N SER A 8 -22.20 3.08 37.49
CA SER A 8 -23.12 2.18 36.79
C SER A 8 -23.44 2.79 35.42
N HIS A 9 -22.52 2.63 34.46
CA HIS A 9 -22.86 2.74 33.05
C HIS A 9 -23.76 1.55 32.74
N THR A 10 -25.06 1.74 32.92
CA THR A 10 -26.07 0.70 32.74
C THR A 10 -26.15 0.35 31.25
N TYR A 11 -25.75 -0.87 30.93
CA TYR A 11 -26.02 -1.46 29.62
C TYR A 11 -27.51 -1.82 29.52
N ASP A 12 -28.10 -1.63 28.35
CA ASP A 12 -29.47 -2.03 28.05
C ASP A 12 -29.62 -3.56 28.07
N LYS A 13 -30.85 -4.06 27.89
CA LYS A 13 -31.14 -5.51 27.81
C LYS A 13 -30.41 -6.23 26.66
N HIS A 14 -29.84 -5.49 25.73
CA HIS A 14 -29.07 -5.99 24.60
C HIS A 14 -27.56 -5.84 24.81
N GLY A 15 -27.10 -5.32 25.95
CA GLY A 15 -25.71 -5.18 26.30
C GLY A 15 -25.02 -3.93 25.74
N TYR A 16 -25.77 -2.87 25.40
CA TYR A 16 -25.24 -1.60 24.88
C TYR A 16 -25.43 -0.45 25.87
N ASP A 17 -24.43 0.43 26.00
CA ASP A 17 -24.51 1.64 26.81
C ASP A 17 -25.46 2.69 26.19
N LEU A 18 -25.63 3.84 26.87
CA LEU A 18 -26.45 4.95 26.39
C LEU A 18 -25.96 5.54 25.05
N ASP A 19 -24.67 5.39 24.74
CA ASP A 19 -24.07 5.81 23.47
C ASP A 19 -24.27 4.77 22.36
N GLY A 20 -24.81 3.59 22.68
CA GLY A 20 -25.07 2.49 21.74
C GLY A 20 -23.90 1.54 21.52
N TYR A 21 -22.92 1.48 22.44
CA TYR A 21 -21.73 0.63 22.35
C TYR A 21 -21.74 -0.50 23.38
N ASP A 22 -21.25 -1.68 22.99
CA ASP A 22 -21.12 -2.82 23.89
C ASP A 22 -19.99 -2.61 24.91
N LYS A 23 -19.83 -3.56 25.84
CA LYS A 23 -18.73 -3.55 26.83
C LYS A 23 -17.31 -3.48 26.24
N ASN A 24 -17.16 -3.83 24.97
CA ASN A 24 -15.89 -3.78 24.26
C ASN A 24 -15.74 -2.50 23.43
N GLY A 25 -16.73 -1.59 23.47
CA GLY A 25 -16.74 -0.33 22.76
C GLY A 25 -17.20 -0.40 21.31
N TYR A 26 -17.98 -1.42 20.91
CA TYR A 26 -18.47 -1.58 19.53
C TYR A 26 -19.98 -1.42 19.43
N ASP A 27 -20.44 -0.75 18.38
CA ASP A 27 -21.86 -0.57 18.08
C ASP A 27 -22.52 -1.89 17.62
N LYS A 28 -23.84 -1.84 17.37
CA LYS A 28 -24.62 -2.98 16.86
C LYS A 28 -24.14 -3.50 15.50
N LYS A 29 -23.40 -2.69 14.73
CA LYS A 29 -22.81 -3.07 13.45
C LYS A 29 -21.38 -3.60 13.61
N GLY A 30 -20.85 -3.60 14.83
CA GLY A 30 -19.52 -4.10 15.16
C GLY A 30 -18.39 -3.08 14.98
N TYR A 31 -18.67 -1.78 14.95
CA TYR A 31 -17.68 -0.70 14.78
C TYR A 31 -17.47 0.09 16.07
N ASP A 32 -16.23 0.48 16.33
CA ASP A 32 -15.87 1.37 17.44
C ASP A 32 -16.34 2.82 17.18
N LYS A 33 -16.18 3.70 18.18
CA LYS A 33 -16.49 5.14 18.08
C LYS A 33 -15.75 5.85 16.92
N ASN A 34 -14.66 5.27 16.42
CA ASN A 34 -13.89 5.80 15.30
C ASN A 34 -14.29 5.17 13.95
N GLY A 35 -15.28 4.27 13.93
CA GLY A 35 -15.77 3.60 12.73
C GLY A 35 -14.92 2.40 12.29
N PHE A 36 -14.13 1.80 13.17
CA PHE A 36 -13.31 0.61 12.89
C PHE A 36 -13.88 -0.63 13.54
N GLY A 37 -13.95 -1.72 12.78
CA GLY A 37 -14.37 -3.02 13.24
C GLY A 37 -13.37 -3.63 14.23
N ARG A 38 -13.75 -4.76 14.82
CA ARG A 38 -12.89 -5.53 15.74
C ARG A 38 -11.59 -6.01 15.11
N ASP A 39 -11.57 -6.15 13.78
CA ASP A 39 -10.38 -6.50 13.00
C ASP A 39 -9.52 -5.28 12.65
N GLY A 40 -9.90 -4.08 13.09
CA GLY A 40 -9.16 -2.84 12.90
C GLY A 40 -9.40 -2.15 11.56
N TYR A 41 -10.39 -2.60 10.77
CA TYR A 41 -10.72 -2.04 9.46
C TYR A 41 -12.05 -1.29 9.48
N ASP A 42 -12.14 -0.19 8.73
CA ASP A 42 -13.39 0.54 8.52
C ASP A 42 -14.37 -0.26 7.65
N LYS A 43 -15.58 0.27 7.49
CA LYS A 43 -16.62 -0.32 6.62
C LYS A 43 -16.19 -0.49 5.15
N ASN A 44 -15.16 0.23 4.70
CA ASN A 44 -14.62 0.14 3.36
C ASN A 44 -13.42 -0.83 3.28
N GLY A 45 -13.05 -1.46 4.40
CA GLY A 45 -11.97 -2.42 4.50
C GLY A 45 -10.57 -1.80 4.64
N TYR A 46 -10.44 -0.56 5.13
CA TYR A 46 -9.15 0.13 5.35
C TYR A 46 -8.85 0.33 6.83
N ASP A 47 -7.60 0.14 7.21
CA ASP A 47 -7.10 0.38 8.56
C ASP A 47 -7.04 1.89 8.88
N LYS A 48 -6.66 2.22 10.12
CA LYS A 48 -6.47 3.61 10.57
C LYS A 48 -5.44 4.39 9.76
N LYS A 49 -4.55 3.70 9.04
CA LYS A 49 -3.55 4.30 8.14
C LYS A 49 -4.03 4.39 6.69
N GLY A 50 -5.27 3.97 6.40
CA GLY A 50 -5.86 4.01 5.07
C GLY A 50 -5.45 2.86 4.16
N TYR A 51 -4.98 1.73 4.69
CA TYR A 51 -4.55 0.55 3.94
C TYR A 51 -5.46 -0.64 4.17
N ASN A 52 -5.78 -1.38 3.11
CA ASN A 52 -6.57 -2.59 3.22
C ASN A 52 -5.76 -3.76 3.81
N LYS A 53 -6.41 -4.92 4.01
CA LYS A 53 -5.76 -6.17 4.48
C LYS A 53 -4.58 -6.63 3.62
N LYS A 54 -4.53 -6.23 2.35
CA LYS A 54 -3.42 -6.53 1.43
C LYS A 54 -2.31 -5.47 1.47
N GLY A 55 -2.43 -4.46 2.32
CA GLY A 55 -1.43 -3.39 2.47
C GLY A 55 -1.51 -2.28 1.42
N PHE A 56 -2.61 -2.17 0.67
CA PHE A 56 -2.79 -1.15 -0.37
C PHE A 56 -3.81 -0.09 0.04
N ASN A 57 -3.53 1.17 -0.27
CA ASN A 57 -4.44 2.28 -0.06
C ASN A 57 -5.57 2.28 -1.10
N LYS A 58 -6.51 3.23 -0.96
CA LYS A 58 -7.67 3.37 -1.87
C LYS A 58 -7.28 3.62 -3.33
N LYS A 59 -6.10 4.19 -3.58
CA LYS A 59 -5.54 4.41 -4.92
C LYS A 59 -4.80 3.18 -5.47
N GLY A 60 -4.68 2.10 -4.68
CA GLY A 60 -4.03 0.86 -5.08
C GLY A 60 -2.51 0.84 -4.87
N TYR A 61 -1.97 1.76 -4.07
CA TYR A 61 -0.53 1.83 -3.75
C TYR A 61 -0.23 1.32 -2.34
N ASP A 62 0.90 0.65 -2.18
CA ASP A 62 1.42 0.21 -0.89
C ASP A 62 1.99 1.38 -0.07
N LYS A 63 2.53 1.07 1.11
CA LYS A 63 3.15 2.07 2.01
C LYS A 63 4.40 2.74 1.44
N LYS A 64 5.07 2.11 0.49
CA LYS A 64 6.27 2.63 -0.19
C LYS A 64 5.91 3.42 -1.47
N GLY A 65 4.65 3.34 -1.91
CA GLY A 65 4.13 3.98 -3.11
C GLY A 65 4.15 3.10 -4.36
N TYR A 66 4.38 1.79 -4.22
CA TYR A 66 4.32 0.84 -5.34
C TYR A 66 2.88 0.39 -5.59
N ASP A 67 2.49 0.27 -6.85
CA ASP A 67 1.23 -0.31 -7.26
C ASP A 67 1.20 -1.83 -7.03
N LYS A 68 0.07 -2.45 -7.34
CA LYS A 68 -0.11 -3.91 -7.22
C LYS A 68 0.84 -4.73 -8.10
N LYS A 69 1.45 -4.12 -9.11
CA LYS A 69 2.42 -4.76 -10.01
C LYS A 69 3.86 -4.53 -9.52
N GLY A 70 4.06 -3.78 -8.44
CA GLY A 70 5.38 -3.46 -7.91
C GLY A 70 6.05 -2.27 -8.58
N TYR A 71 5.27 -1.37 -9.22
CA TYR A 71 5.81 -0.18 -9.89
C TYR A 71 5.42 1.12 -9.16
N LYS A 72 6.40 2.02 -9.02
CA LYS A 72 6.26 3.38 -8.51
C LYS A 72 6.75 4.34 -9.58
N ASP A 73 5.90 5.28 -9.97
CA ASP A 73 6.17 6.22 -11.08
C ASP A 73 6.58 5.52 -12.39
N GLY A 74 6.05 4.31 -12.62
CA GLY A 74 6.35 3.49 -13.80
C GLY A 74 7.58 2.58 -13.68
N TYR A 75 8.28 2.57 -12.55
CA TYR A 75 9.52 1.80 -12.34
C TYR A 75 9.42 0.86 -11.13
N ASP A 76 10.03 -0.32 -11.24
CA ASP A 76 10.14 -1.28 -10.14
C ASP A 76 11.11 -0.79 -9.05
N GLU A 77 11.29 -1.59 -7.99
CA GLU A 77 12.23 -1.28 -6.92
C GLU A 77 13.70 -1.18 -7.37
N ASN A 78 14.03 -1.78 -8.51
CA ASN A 78 15.35 -1.75 -9.12
C ASN A 78 15.49 -0.60 -10.13
N GLY A 79 14.45 0.21 -10.32
CA GLY A 79 14.46 1.35 -11.23
C GLY A 79 14.20 0.99 -12.70
N PHE A 80 13.61 -0.17 -13.00
CA PHE A 80 13.27 -0.60 -14.36
C PHE A 80 11.77 -0.51 -14.64
N ASP A 81 11.42 -0.05 -15.84
CA ASP A 81 10.05 0.00 -16.33
C ASP A 81 9.49 -1.42 -16.61
N PHE A 82 8.22 -1.48 -16.98
CA PHE A 82 7.57 -2.76 -17.32
C PHE A 82 8.17 -3.47 -18.55
N LYS A 83 9.00 -2.78 -19.33
CA LYS A 83 9.75 -3.33 -20.46
C LYS A 83 11.18 -3.72 -20.07
N GLY A 84 11.58 -3.51 -18.82
CA GLY A 84 12.90 -3.84 -18.30
C GLY A 84 13.97 -2.78 -18.57
N TYR A 85 13.60 -1.52 -18.81
CA TYR A 85 14.53 -0.41 -19.07
C TYR A 85 14.49 0.63 -17.95
N ASN A 86 15.66 1.14 -17.56
CA ASN A 86 15.76 2.21 -16.59
C ASN A 86 15.35 3.57 -17.18
N LYS A 87 15.40 4.62 -16.35
CA LYS A 87 15.06 5.99 -16.77
C LYS A 87 15.94 6.52 -17.92
N ASP A 88 17.16 6.03 -18.01
CA ASP A 88 18.11 6.37 -19.07
C ASP A 88 17.88 5.56 -20.36
N GLY A 89 16.93 4.62 -20.34
CA GLY A 89 16.56 3.81 -21.49
C GLY A 89 17.39 2.53 -21.68
N PHE A 90 18.15 2.11 -20.68
CA PHE A 90 19.01 0.92 -20.71
C PHE A 90 18.44 -0.23 -19.87
N ASN A 91 18.60 -1.46 -20.36
CA ASN A 91 18.21 -2.66 -19.64
C ASN A 91 19.21 -3.03 -18.54
N LYS A 92 18.94 -4.12 -17.80
CA LYS A 92 19.83 -4.61 -16.73
C LYS A 92 21.26 -4.94 -17.19
N ASN A 93 21.45 -5.21 -18.48
CA ASN A 93 22.74 -5.49 -19.08
C ASN A 93 23.42 -4.21 -19.62
N GLY A 94 22.82 -3.04 -19.45
CA GLY A 94 23.36 -1.77 -19.91
C GLY A 94 23.11 -1.44 -21.37
N TYR A 95 22.20 -2.16 -22.06
CA TYR A 95 21.88 -1.93 -23.48
C TYR A 95 20.52 -1.28 -23.67
N ASP A 96 20.43 -0.36 -24.63
CA ASP A 96 19.21 0.30 -25.04
C ASP A 96 18.28 -0.65 -25.82
N LYS A 97 17.13 -0.13 -26.26
CA LYS A 97 16.15 -0.90 -27.05
C LYS A 97 16.68 -1.37 -28.41
N LYS A 98 17.75 -0.76 -28.90
CA LYS A 98 18.40 -1.10 -30.18
C LYS A 98 19.56 -2.08 -29.96
N GLY A 99 19.93 -2.36 -28.71
CA GLY A 99 21.02 -3.27 -28.36
C GLY A 99 22.38 -2.61 -28.20
N TYR A 100 22.44 -1.28 -28.04
CA TYR A 100 23.69 -0.52 -27.86
C TYR A 100 23.84 -0.03 -26.43
N ASP A 101 25.06 -0.05 -25.91
CA ASP A 101 25.39 0.51 -24.61
C ASP A 101 25.41 2.04 -24.63
N LYS A 102 25.70 2.64 -23.47
CA LYS A 102 25.81 4.10 -23.31
C LYS A 102 26.88 4.74 -24.19
N ASP A 103 27.88 3.95 -24.62
CA ASP A 103 29.01 4.37 -25.43
C ASP A 103 28.73 4.14 -26.93
N GLY A 104 27.58 3.54 -27.26
CA GLY A 104 27.10 3.32 -28.62
C GLY A 104 27.52 1.99 -29.23
N TYR A 105 27.97 1.02 -28.44
CA TYR A 105 28.45 -0.28 -28.90
C TYR A 105 27.48 -1.42 -28.58
N ASP A 106 27.32 -2.36 -29.53
CA ASP A 106 26.55 -3.57 -29.31
C ASP A 106 27.29 -4.58 -28.40
N ASN A 107 26.64 -5.70 -28.09
CA ASN A 107 27.23 -6.76 -27.28
C ASN A 107 28.43 -7.49 -27.91
N ARG A 108 28.79 -7.14 -29.15
CA ARG A 108 29.97 -7.63 -29.88
C ARG A 108 31.02 -6.53 -30.07
N GLY A 109 30.77 -5.31 -29.60
CA GLY A 109 31.67 -4.17 -29.75
C GLY A 109 31.50 -3.37 -31.04
N PHE A 110 30.41 -3.53 -31.80
CA PHE A 110 30.15 -2.75 -33.01
C PHE A 110 29.31 -1.51 -32.72
N SER A 111 29.71 -0.36 -33.27
CA SER A 111 28.90 0.85 -33.25
C SER A 111 27.90 0.91 -34.41
N LEU A 112 26.90 1.78 -34.29
CA LEU A 112 25.90 2.05 -35.33
C LEU A 112 26.51 2.46 -36.68
N ASP A 113 27.71 3.06 -36.66
CA ASP A 113 28.45 3.51 -37.83
C ASP A 113 29.44 2.45 -38.37
N GLY A 114 29.55 1.28 -37.71
CA GLY A 114 30.42 0.19 -38.14
C GLY A 114 31.93 0.45 -38.02
N ILE A 115 32.35 1.53 -37.36
CA ILE A 115 33.76 1.92 -37.27
C ILE A 115 34.41 1.29 -36.04
N HIS A 116 35.42 0.44 -36.29
CA HIS A 116 36.32 -0.13 -35.30
C HIS A 116 37.52 0.81 -35.06
N ILE A 117 37.94 0.93 -33.80
CA ILE A 117 39.33 1.24 -33.41
C ILE A 117 40.09 -0.06 -33.18
#